data_AF-A0A350NYK2-F1
#
_entry.id   AF-A0A350NYK2-F1
#
_cell.length_a   1.000
_cell.length_b   1.000
_cell.length_c   1.000
_cell.angle_alpha   90.00
_cell.angle_beta   90.00
_cell.angle_gamma   90.00
#
_symmetry.space_group_name_H-M   'P 1'
#
loop_
_entity.id
_entity.type
_entity.pdbx_description
1 polymer ?
#
loop_
_entity_poly.entity_id
_entity_poly.type
_entity_poly.pdbx_seq_one_letter_code
_entity_poly.pdbx_strand_id
1 'polypeptide(L)'
;MKVSSCLFLTTLMTVVVTGCQTTSTEKQAPSHAVTSESAITQDIKGLRNNDTLESTSQSSSLKQNGETVIRLEKIMSDPSWMGRFPVSMNWSVDGKALVYELNEEGSVNRETYIAPLTAPTATQKAPLSQLHKYRFKERVERNDGVVAFLYGDSAYVQFTDGELVQLTRGGSRLSMLSFMTDGRLMALNGNRFIAINLENGQREELLQWVFGEKPSPVKPAKDYIAKEQQTLIEYIKKQRHNKTEKAA
;
A
#
# COMPACT_ATOMS: atom_id res chain seq x y z
N MET A 1 23.64 -26.83 52.05
CA MET A 1 25.03 -26.43 51.72
C MET A 1 25.36 -26.91 50.32
N LYS A 2 26.22 -26.14 49.65
CA LYS A 2 26.70 -26.22 48.27
C LYS A 2 25.81 -25.60 47.19
N VAL A 3 26.43 -24.57 46.63
CA VAL A 3 26.01 -23.52 45.70
C VAL A 3 26.55 -23.94 44.34
N SER A 4 25.81 -23.70 43.25
CA SER A 4 26.39 -23.72 41.91
C SER A 4 26.03 -22.45 41.16
N SER A 5 27.10 -21.81 40.70
CA SER A 5 27.22 -20.47 40.14
C SER A 5 26.44 -20.25 38.85
N CYS A 6 25.86 -19.06 38.79
CA CYS A 6 25.39 -18.37 37.61
C CYS A 6 26.59 -17.80 36.83
N LEU A 7 26.68 -18.06 35.53
CA LEU A 7 27.66 -17.47 34.62
C LEU A 7 26.89 -16.67 33.56
N PHE A 8 26.82 -15.36 33.76
CA PHE A 8 26.32 -14.41 32.78
C PHE A 8 27.47 -13.99 31.86
N LEU A 9 27.34 -14.23 30.56
CA LEU A 9 28.27 -13.75 29.54
C LEU A 9 27.56 -12.64 28.74
N THR A 10 27.91 -11.38 29.03
CA THR A 10 27.41 -10.20 28.32
C THR A 10 28.34 -9.90 27.13
N THR A 11 27.89 -10.16 25.92
CA THR A 11 28.58 -9.72 24.69
C THR A 11 28.01 -8.38 24.21
N LEU A 12 28.86 -7.36 24.27
CA LEU A 12 28.66 -6.01 23.76
C LEU A 12 28.73 -6.05 22.22
N MET A 13 27.63 -5.78 21.52
CA MET A 13 27.60 -5.73 20.06
C MET A 13 27.30 -4.30 19.60
N THR A 14 28.36 -3.57 19.27
CA THR A 14 28.32 -2.25 18.64
C THR A 14 27.99 -2.41 17.16
N VAL A 15 26.83 -1.89 16.73
CA VAL A 15 26.45 -1.79 15.31
C VAL A 15 26.70 -0.36 14.84
N VAL A 16 27.63 -0.22 13.90
CA VAL A 16 27.98 1.04 13.23
C VAL A 16 26.92 1.33 12.17
N VAL A 17 26.36 2.53 12.20
CA VAL A 17 25.44 3.07 11.19
C VAL A 17 26.25 3.61 10.02
N THR A 18 26.19 2.93 8.87
CA THR A 18 26.69 3.45 7.59
C THR A 18 25.51 3.92 6.74
N GLY A 19 25.53 5.21 6.41
CA GLY A 19 24.52 5.85 5.56
C GLY A 19 24.63 5.41 4.10
N CYS A 20 23.50 5.23 3.44
CA CYS A 20 23.40 5.12 1.99
C CYS A 20 23.31 6.53 1.39
N GLN A 21 24.30 6.91 0.58
CA GLN A 21 24.23 8.03 -0.35
C GLN A 21 23.57 7.55 -1.65
N THR A 22 22.55 8.26 -2.12
CA THR A 22 21.87 8.03 -3.40
C THR A 22 22.58 8.80 -4.51
N THR A 23 23.08 8.11 -5.54
CA THR A 23 23.54 8.75 -6.78
C THR A 23 22.50 8.56 -7.88
N SER A 24 21.79 9.64 -8.23
CA SER A 24 20.98 9.75 -9.44
C SER A 24 21.88 10.11 -10.63
N THR A 25 21.98 9.23 -11.62
CA THR A 25 22.59 9.54 -12.91
C THR A 25 21.48 9.76 -13.93
N GLU A 26 21.15 11.01 -14.20
CA GLU A 26 20.25 11.41 -15.29
C GLU A 26 21.10 11.89 -16.48
N LYS A 27 20.93 11.21 -17.63
CA LYS A 27 21.58 11.55 -18.89
C LYS A 27 20.69 12.54 -19.65
N GLN A 28 21.22 13.74 -19.90
CA GLN A 28 20.68 14.70 -20.86
C GLN A 28 21.30 14.50 -22.25
N ALA A 29 20.47 14.65 -23.28
CA ALA A 29 20.82 14.83 -24.69
C ALA A 29 19.79 15.80 -25.34
N PRO A 30 20.12 16.47 -26.46
CA PRO A 30 19.99 17.93 -26.53
C PRO A 30 18.90 18.49 -27.46
N SER A 31 18.67 19.79 -27.26
CA SER A 31 18.22 20.88 -28.16
C SER A 31 17.65 20.55 -29.54
N HIS A 32 16.48 21.11 -29.84
CA HIS A 32 16.17 21.70 -31.15
C HIS A 32 15.34 22.98 -30.99
N ALA A 33 15.87 24.07 -31.52
CA ALA A 33 15.18 25.34 -31.70
C ALA A 33 14.36 25.31 -33.00
N VAL A 34 13.16 25.90 -32.99
CA VAL A 34 12.47 26.38 -34.20
C VAL A 34 11.82 27.72 -33.89
N THR A 35 12.14 28.70 -34.74
CA THR A 35 11.63 30.06 -34.81
C THR A 35 10.60 30.17 -35.93
N SER A 36 9.54 30.98 -35.75
CA SER A 36 8.78 31.82 -36.73
C SER A 36 7.28 31.86 -36.36
N GLU A 37 6.80 33.00 -35.85
CA GLU A 37 5.97 34.03 -36.54
C GLU A 37 4.50 33.58 -36.72
N SER A 38 3.48 34.28 -36.22
CA SER A 38 3.04 35.57 -36.77
C SER A 38 1.97 36.26 -35.89
N ALA A 39 2.15 37.59 -35.75
CA ALA A 39 1.15 38.66 -35.75
C ALA A 39 -0.15 38.57 -34.93
N ILE A 40 -0.37 39.56 -34.05
CA ILE A 40 -1.30 40.68 -34.29
C ILE A 40 -0.73 41.91 -33.56
N THR A 41 -0.35 42.92 -34.34
CA THR A 41 -0.04 44.28 -33.91
C THR A 41 -1.34 45.09 -34.00
N GLN A 42 -1.79 45.70 -32.91
CA GLN A 42 -2.60 46.92 -32.96
C GLN A 42 -2.11 47.91 -31.89
N ASP A 43 -1.14 48.70 -32.33
CA ASP A 43 -1.07 50.15 -32.23
C ASP A 43 -2.03 50.84 -31.21
N ILE A 44 -1.51 51.22 -30.05
CA ILE A 44 -1.96 52.41 -29.32
C ILE A 44 -0.72 53.16 -28.82
N LYS A 45 -0.25 54.09 -29.65
CA LYS A 45 0.65 55.17 -29.21
C LYS A 45 -0.17 56.26 -28.53
N GLY A 46 0.17 56.55 -27.27
CA GLY A 46 0.01 57.89 -26.70
C GLY A 46 -0.91 58.01 -25.50
N LEU A 47 -0.34 57.85 -24.31
CA LEU A 47 -0.29 58.93 -23.32
C LEU A 47 0.76 58.53 -22.26
N ARG A 48 1.89 59.24 -22.28
CA ARG A 48 2.76 59.37 -21.11
C ARG A 48 1.93 59.97 -20.00
N ASN A 49 1.96 59.38 -18.80
CA ASN A 49 2.06 60.11 -17.54
C ASN A 49 2.66 59.16 -16.50
N ASN A 50 3.73 59.65 -15.87
CA ASN A 50 4.46 58.99 -14.80
C ASN A 50 3.62 59.09 -13.53
N ASP A 51 3.17 57.97 -12.98
CA ASP A 51 2.80 57.91 -11.56
C ASP A 51 3.70 56.89 -10.88
N THR A 52 4.75 57.45 -10.29
CA THR A 52 5.57 56.82 -9.26
C THR A 52 4.67 56.56 -8.06
N LEU A 53 4.14 55.33 -7.92
CA LEU A 53 3.48 54.91 -6.69
C LEU A 53 4.56 54.48 -5.70
N GLU A 54 5.02 55.47 -4.92
CA GLU A 54 5.88 55.29 -3.75
C GLU A 54 5.22 54.29 -2.78
N SER A 55 5.87 53.14 -2.60
CA SER A 55 5.53 52.19 -1.55
C SER A 55 6.01 52.77 -0.22
N THR A 56 5.15 53.55 0.43
CA THR A 56 5.37 54.00 1.80
C THR A 56 5.03 52.85 2.75
N SER A 57 6.04 52.10 3.17
CA SER A 57 5.95 51.18 4.29
C SER A 57 5.73 51.96 5.58
N GLN A 58 4.47 52.16 5.97
CA GLN A 58 4.12 52.63 7.31
C GLN A 58 3.99 51.42 8.24
N SER A 59 5.04 51.15 9.01
CA SER A 59 5.00 50.28 10.18
C SER A 59 4.28 51.01 11.32
N SER A 60 2.98 50.79 11.46
CA SER A 60 2.25 51.15 12.68
C SER A 60 2.54 50.10 13.75
N SER A 61 3.47 50.43 14.64
CA SER A 61 3.76 49.66 15.84
C SER A 61 2.57 49.71 16.80
N LEU A 62 1.85 48.58 16.90
CA LEU A 62 0.93 48.33 18.00
C LEU A 62 1.76 47.79 19.16
N LYS A 63 1.91 48.59 20.23
CA LYS A 63 2.42 48.10 21.51
C LYS A 63 1.43 47.07 22.07
N GLN A 64 1.77 45.79 21.93
CA GLN A 64 1.13 44.72 22.68
C GLN A 64 2.04 44.24 23.81
N ASN A 65 1.42 44.13 24.96
CA ASN A 65 1.89 43.52 26.19
C ASN A 65 2.60 42.18 25.88
N GLY A 66 3.91 42.07 26.16
CA GLY A 66 4.69 40.84 25.93
C GLY A 66 4.78 40.43 24.46
N GLU A 67 5.57 41.15 23.67
CA GLU A 67 5.61 41.13 22.20
C GLU A 67 6.07 39.78 21.62
N THR A 68 5.15 38.84 21.44
CA THR A 68 5.33 37.75 20.48
C THR A 68 5.28 38.36 19.08
N VAL A 69 6.45 38.70 18.52
CA VAL A 69 6.58 39.08 17.11
C VAL A 69 5.97 37.97 16.26
N ILE A 70 4.81 38.24 15.65
CA ILE A 70 4.16 37.31 14.73
C ILE A 70 5.00 37.29 13.46
N ARG A 71 5.82 36.26 13.32
CA ARG A 71 6.63 36.05 12.11
C ARG A 71 5.93 35.10 11.15
N LEU A 72 6.16 35.29 9.86
CA LEU A 72 5.57 34.45 8.82
C LEU A 72 5.92 32.97 9.01
N GLU A 73 7.16 32.68 9.42
CA GLU A 73 7.61 31.30 9.68
C GLU A 73 6.76 30.64 10.77
N LYS A 74 6.31 31.42 11.77
CA LYS A 74 5.45 30.92 12.84
C LYS A 74 4.03 30.62 12.34
N ILE A 75 3.46 31.47 11.46
CA ILE A 75 2.15 31.23 10.84
C ILE A 75 2.19 30.01 9.91
N MET A 76 3.30 29.82 9.19
CA MET A 76 3.49 28.69 8.28
C MET A 76 3.86 27.39 8.99
N SER A 77 4.34 27.45 10.24
CA SER A 77 4.77 26.26 10.99
C SER A 77 3.61 25.32 11.37
N ASP A 78 2.40 25.85 11.52
CA ASP A 78 1.17 25.06 11.69
C ASP A 78 0.02 25.68 10.89
N PRO A 79 -0.32 25.11 9.72
CA PRO A 79 -1.38 25.61 8.86
C PRO A 79 -2.80 25.33 9.38
N SER A 80 -2.98 24.88 10.62
CA SER A 80 -4.30 24.58 11.22
C SER A 80 -5.30 25.76 11.14
N TRP A 81 -4.81 26.98 11.05
CA TRP A 81 -5.61 28.21 10.85
C TRP A 81 -6.40 28.25 9.53
N MET A 82 -6.02 27.49 8.51
CA MET A 82 -6.77 27.40 7.25
C MET A 82 -8.06 26.58 7.37
N GLY A 83 -8.29 25.95 8.52
CA GLY A 83 -9.43 25.10 8.79
C GLY A 83 -9.15 23.63 8.56
N ARG A 84 -10.12 22.81 8.96
CA ARG A 84 -10.06 21.35 8.84
C ARG A 84 -10.92 20.91 7.66
N PHE A 85 -10.30 20.28 6.67
CA PHE A 85 -11.00 19.76 5.49
C PHE A 85 -11.25 18.26 5.62
N PRO A 86 -12.43 17.77 5.23
CA PRO A 86 -12.70 16.34 5.17
C PRO A 86 -11.83 15.68 4.11
N VAL A 87 -11.29 14.50 4.42
CA VAL A 87 -10.54 13.66 3.49
C VAL A 87 -11.08 12.23 3.50
N SER A 88 -10.61 11.41 2.55
CA SER A 88 -10.90 9.96 2.52
C SER A 88 -12.40 9.64 2.57
N MET A 89 -13.20 10.44 1.86
CA MET A 89 -14.66 10.27 1.81
C MET A 89 -15.00 8.94 1.16
N ASN A 90 -15.80 8.13 1.85
CA ASN A 90 -16.28 6.84 1.35
C ASN A 90 -17.65 6.53 1.96
N TRP A 91 -18.29 5.48 1.47
CA TRP A 91 -19.48 4.91 2.05
C TRP A 91 -19.12 3.99 3.22
N SER A 92 -20.02 3.84 4.19
CA SER A 92 -19.96 2.76 5.17
C SER A 92 -20.07 1.39 4.48
N VAL A 93 -19.65 0.31 5.15
CA VAL A 93 -19.69 -1.05 4.58
C VAL A 93 -21.10 -1.43 4.10
N ASP A 94 -22.12 -1.02 4.87
CA ASP A 94 -23.54 -1.22 4.61
C ASP A 94 -24.16 -0.18 3.66
N GLY A 95 -23.41 0.84 3.22
CA GLY A 95 -23.87 1.89 2.32
C GLY A 95 -24.86 2.89 2.91
N LYS A 96 -25.14 2.86 4.22
CA LYS A 96 -26.17 3.69 4.87
C LYS A 96 -25.66 5.04 5.40
N ALA A 97 -24.35 5.23 5.45
CA ALA A 97 -23.74 6.45 5.94
C ALA A 97 -22.56 6.89 5.08
N LEU A 98 -22.35 8.20 5.00
CA LEU A 98 -21.14 8.80 4.47
C LEU A 98 -20.08 8.84 5.57
N VAL A 99 -18.89 8.36 5.27
CA VAL A 99 -17.75 8.31 6.20
C VAL A 99 -16.66 9.23 5.66
N TYR A 100 -16.09 10.05 6.53
CA TYR A 100 -14.97 10.92 6.18
C TYR A 100 -14.01 11.08 7.36
N GLU A 101 -12.79 11.49 7.07
CA GLU A 101 -11.77 11.73 8.08
C GLU A 101 -11.49 13.22 8.22
N LEU A 102 -11.35 13.69 9.45
CA LEU A 102 -11.01 15.06 9.79
C LEU A 102 -9.81 15.08 10.73
N ASN A 103 -8.92 16.05 10.58
CA ASN A 103 -7.83 16.21 11.54
C ASN A 103 -8.38 16.60 12.92
N GLU A 104 -7.76 16.10 13.98
CA GLU A 104 -8.01 16.54 15.36
C GLU A 104 -7.62 18.01 15.54
N GLU A 105 -8.22 18.67 16.54
CA GLU A 105 -7.87 20.05 16.85
C GLU A 105 -6.44 20.17 17.35
N GLY A 106 -5.61 20.98 16.69
CA GLY A 106 -4.21 21.16 17.06
C GLY A 106 -3.33 19.91 16.87
N SER A 107 -3.79 18.91 16.12
CA SER A 107 -3.08 17.64 15.91
C SER A 107 -3.14 17.20 14.45
N VAL A 108 -2.10 16.47 14.02
CA VAL A 108 -2.00 15.88 12.68
C VAL A 108 -2.79 14.57 12.59
N ASN A 109 -3.24 14.03 13.73
CA ASN A 109 -4.01 12.79 13.78
C ASN A 109 -5.38 12.99 13.14
N ARG A 110 -5.87 11.94 12.48
CA ARG A 110 -7.18 11.94 11.82
C ARG A 110 -8.18 11.12 12.61
N GLU A 111 -9.35 11.70 12.81
CA GLU A 111 -10.53 11.04 13.36
C GLU A 111 -11.53 10.76 12.25
N THR A 112 -12.21 9.62 12.36
CA THR A 112 -13.28 9.25 11.43
C THR A 112 -14.62 9.75 11.95
N TYR A 113 -15.36 10.45 11.09
CA TYR A 113 -16.71 10.94 11.31
C TYR A 113 -17.69 10.21 10.39
N ILE A 114 -18.92 10.06 10.87
CA ILE A 114 -20.01 9.34 10.20
C ILE A 114 -21.19 10.30 10.09
N ALA A 115 -21.70 10.49 8.88
CA ALA A 115 -22.93 11.21 8.58
C ALA A 115 -23.99 10.22 8.05
N PRO A 116 -25.01 9.86 8.84
CA PRO A 116 -26.10 9.00 8.38
C PRO A 116 -26.88 9.62 7.22
N LEU A 117 -27.30 8.82 6.24
CA LEU A 117 -28.06 9.35 5.09
C LEU A 117 -29.45 9.84 5.48
N THR A 118 -30.03 9.25 6.52
CA THR A 118 -31.33 9.63 7.07
C THR A 118 -31.31 10.98 7.78
N ALA A 119 -30.15 11.37 8.32
CA ALA A 119 -29.96 12.63 9.05
C ALA A 119 -28.55 13.17 8.82
N PRO A 120 -28.28 13.81 7.65
CA PRO A 120 -26.93 14.25 7.27
C PRO A 120 -26.30 15.26 8.24
N THR A 121 -27.11 15.99 8.99
CA THR A 121 -26.67 16.98 9.99
C THR A 121 -26.24 16.33 11.31
N ALA A 122 -26.64 15.09 11.57
CA ALA A 122 -26.33 14.35 12.79
C ALA A 122 -24.98 13.62 12.67
N THR A 123 -23.92 14.35 12.34
CA THR A 123 -22.56 13.78 12.24
C THR A 123 -22.04 13.42 13.63
N GLN A 124 -21.52 12.22 13.76
CA GLN A 124 -20.87 11.75 14.99
C GLN A 124 -19.49 11.14 14.71
N LYS A 125 -18.60 11.22 15.70
CA LYS A 125 -17.30 10.53 15.67
C LYS A 125 -17.51 9.01 15.74
N ALA A 126 -16.81 8.27 14.89
CA ALA A 126 -16.87 6.81 14.88
C ALA A 126 -16.22 6.22 16.15
N PRO A 127 -16.90 5.32 16.89
CA PRO A 127 -16.28 4.64 18.02
C PRO A 127 -15.19 3.69 17.53
N LEU A 128 -14.06 3.67 18.22
CA LEU A 128 -12.88 2.87 17.84
C LEU A 128 -13.19 1.37 17.70
N SER A 129 -14.10 0.85 18.53
CA SER A 129 -14.53 -0.55 18.49
C SER A 129 -15.29 -0.93 17.22
N GLN A 130 -15.91 0.03 16.53
CA GLN A 130 -16.74 -0.20 15.34
C GLN A 130 -16.11 0.35 14.06
N LEU A 131 -14.86 0.82 14.12
CA LEU A 131 -14.18 1.44 12.98
C LEU A 131 -14.14 0.52 11.74
N HIS A 132 -14.10 -0.80 11.95
CA HIS A 132 -14.16 -1.82 10.90
C HIS A 132 -15.47 -1.81 10.09
N LYS A 133 -16.56 -1.21 10.59
CA LYS A 133 -17.83 -1.06 9.87
C LYS A 133 -17.85 0.15 8.92
N TYR A 134 -16.93 1.07 9.11
CA TYR A 134 -16.91 2.37 8.42
C TYR A 134 -15.69 2.54 7.54
N ARG A 135 -14.57 1.88 7.85
CA ARG A 135 -13.36 1.90 7.06
C ARG A 135 -13.06 0.53 6.49
N PHE A 136 -12.65 0.50 5.23
CA PHE A 136 -12.17 -0.69 4.55
C PHE A 136 -11.19 -0.28 3.44
N LYS A 137 -10.28 -1.19 3.07
CA LYS A 137 -9.37 -1.01 1.93
C LYS A 137 -10.01 -1.52 0.63
N GLU A 138 -10.79 -2.58 0.74
CA GLU A 138 -11.43 -3.28 -0.37
C GLU A 138 -12.81 -3.73 0.08
N ARG A 139 -13.81 -3.64 -0.80
CA ARG A 139 -15.19 -4.07 -0.57
C ARG A 139 -15.72 -4.69 -1.84
N VAL A 140 -16.30 -5.88 -1.72
CA VAL A 140 -17.05 -6.54 -2.79
C VAL A 140 -18.40 -6.98 -2.26
N GLU A 141 -19.40 -6.96 -3.13
CA GLU A 141 -20.77 -7.30 -2.80
C GLU A 141 -21.26 -8.36 -3.77
N ARG A 142 -21.91 -9.39 -3.24
CA ARG A 142 -22.59 -10.42 -4.02
C ARG A 142 -24.02 -9.95 -4.33
N ASN A 143 -24.60 -10.44 -5.42
CA ASN A 143 -25.98 -10.08 -5.82
C ASN A 143 -27.04 -10.31 -4.72
N ASP A 144 -26.80 -11.22 -3.77
CA ASP A 144 -27.71 -11.49 -2.65
C ASP A 144 -27.61 -10.44 -1.52
N GLY A 145 -26.67 -9.49 -1.61
CA GLY A 145 -26.42 -8.47 -0.58
C GLY A 145 -25.38 -8.87 0.48
N VAL A 146 -24.70 -10.03 0.32
CA VAL A 146 -23.56 -10.40 1.18
C VAL A 146 -22.35 -9.56 0.79
N VAL A 147 -21.72 -8.91 1.76
CA VAL A 147 -20.58 -8.00 1.55
C VAL A 147 -19.33 -8.59 2.17
N ALA A 148 -18.26 -8.72 1.39
CA ALA A 148 -16.94 -9.06 1.89
C ALA A 148 -16.02 -7.84 1.80
N PHE A 149 -15.24 -7.59 2.84
CA PHE A 149 -14.36 -6.42 2.87
C PHE A 149 -13.09 -6.66 3.68
N LEU A 150 -12.08 -5.85 3.40
CA LEU A 150 -10.79 -5.88 4.10
C LEU A 150 -10.66 -4.68 5.04
N TYR A 151 -10.37 -4.96 6.31
CA TYR A 151 -10.05 -3.95 7.30
C TYR A 151 -8.75 -4.32 8.03
N GLY A 152 -7.78 -3.39 8.00
CA GLY A 152 -6.43 -3.65 8.48
C GLY A 152 -5.76 -4.75 7.67
N ASP A 153 -5.50 -5.89 8.31
CA ASP A 153 -4.94 -7.12 7.74
C ASP A 153 -5.92 -8.30 7.79
N SER A 154 -7.16 -8.06 8.21
CA SER A 154 -8.20 -9.08 8.35
C SER A 154 -9.29 -8.91 7.31
N ALA A 155 -9.83 -10.04 6.84
CA ALA A 155 -11.00 -10.08 5.99
C ALA A 155 -12.25 -10.35 6.81
N TYR A 156 -13.33 -9.67 6.46
CA TYR A 156 -14.64 -9.77 7.10
C TYR A 156 -15.71 -10.03 6.05
N VAL A 157 -16.77 -10.71 6.47
CA VAL A 157 -17.98 -10.93 5.69
C VAL A 157 -19.17 -10.49 6.51
N GLN A 158 -19.98 -9.61 5.94
CA GLN A 158 -21.27 -9.21 6.47
C GLN A 158 -22.36 -9.92 5.69
N PHE A 159 -23.16 -10.72 6.41
CA PHE A 159 -24.33 -11.40 5.88
C PHE A 159 -25.56 -10.47 5.86
N THR A 160 -26.60 -10.90 5.15
CA THR A 160 -27.83 -10.12 4.92
C THR A 160 -28.66 -9.92 6.19
N ASP A 161 -28.52 -10.81 7.17
CA ASP A 161 -29.10 -10.70 8.52
C ASP A 161 -28.35 -9.69 9.42
N GLY A 162 -27.23 -9.15 8.93
CA GLY A 162 -26.36 -8.23 9.67
C GLY A 162 -25.30 -8.92 10.51
N GLU A 163 -25.19 -10.26 10.46
CA GLU A 163 -24.11 -10.99 11.12
C GLU A 163 -22.77 -10.61 10.47
N LEU A 164 -21.79 -10.27 11.30
CA LEU A 164 -20.45 -9.92 10.86
C LEU A 164 -19.46 -10.98 11.32
N VAL A 165 -18.90 -11.71 10.36
CA VAL A 165 -17.94 -12.79 10.62
C VAL A 165 -16.55 -12.40 10.13
N GLN A 166 -15.56 -12.56 11.00
CA GLN A 166 -14.15 -12.39 10.65
C GLN A 166 -13.62 -13.69 10.04
N LEU A 167 -13.16 -13.64 8.78
CA LEU A 167 -12.62 -14.81 8.08
C LEU A 167 -11.17 -15.09 8.46
N THR A 168 -10.35 -14.07 8.64
CA THR A 168 -8.92 -14.22 8.96
C THR A 168 -8.56 -13.52 10.25
N ARG A 169 -7.81 -14.22 11.10
CA ARG A 169 -7.25 -13.69 12.35
C ARG A 169 -5.73 -13.80 12.29
N GLY A 170 -5.10 -12.80 11.68
CA GLY A 170 -3.66 -12.79 11.42
C GLY A 170 -3.22 -13.76 10.30
N GLY A 171 -1.90 -13.85 10.12
CA GLY A 171 -1.27 -14.65 9.07
C GLY A 171 -1.12 -13.91 7.74
N SER A 172 -1.12 -14.66 6.64
CA SER A 172 -1.07 -14.13 5.28
C SER A 172 -2.31 -13.30 4.97
N ARG A 173 -2.12 -12.01 4.66
CA ARG A 173 -3.20 -11.10 4.25
C ARG A 173 -3.92 -11.61 3.00
N LEU A 174 -5.23 -11.39 2.97
CA LEU A 174 -6.04 -11.57 1.77
C LEU A 174 -6.11 -10.26 0.99
N SER A 175 -6.19 -10.36 -0.33
CA SER A 175 -6.38 -9.24 -1.26
C SER A 175 -7.16 -9.70 -2.48
N MET A 176 -7.65 -8.78 -3.32
CA MET A 176 -8.37 -9.14 -4.56
C MET A 176 -9.56 -10.05 -4.26
N LEU A 177 -10.40 -9.58 -3.34
CA LEU A 177 -11.64 -10.24 -3.00
C LEU A 177 -12.57 -10.25 -4.21
N SER A 178 -13.23 -11.37 -4.45
CA SER A 178 -14.28 -11.46 -5.47
C SER A 178 -15.22 -12.62 -5.15
N PHE A 179 -16.51 -12.44 -5.38
CA PHE A 179 -17.46 -13.54 -5.26
C PHE A 179 -17.46 -14.37 -6.54
N MET A 180 -17.34 -15.68 -6.38
CA MET A 180 -17.49 -16.66 -7.46
C MET A 180 -18.98 -16.85 -7.79
N THR A 181 -19.25 -17.39 -8.99
CA THR A 181 -20.62 -17.68 -9.45
C THR A 181 -21.32 -18.76 -8.64
N ASP A 182 -20.56 -19.61 -7.94
CA ASP A 182 -21.06 -20.65 -7.02
C ASP A 182 -21.33 -20.11 -5.60
N GLY A 183 -21.11 -18.81 -5.37
CA GLY A 183 -21.35 -18.15 -4.08
C GLY A 183 -20.15 -18.15 -3.13
N ARG A 184 -19.04 -18.81 -3.45
CA ARG A 184 -17.81 -18.78 -2.64
C ARG A 184 -17.09 -17.44 -2.75
N LEU A 185 -16.30 -17.10 -1.74
CA LEU A 185 -15.43 -15.93 -1.78
C LEU A 185 -14.04 -16.33 -2.27
N MET A 186 -13.65 -15.85 -3.44
CA MET A 186 -12.29 -15.94 -3.93
C MET A 186 -11.44 -14.81 -3.34
N ALA A 187 -10.20 -15.13 -2.96
CA ALA A 187 -9.22 -14.15 -2.54
C ALA A 187 -7.81 -14.58 -2.97
N LEU A 188 -6.94 -13.60 -3.23
CA LEU A 188 -5.51 -13.81 -3.32
C LEU A 188 -4.90 -13.88 -1.92
N ASN A 189 -4.14 -14.95 -1.68
CA ASN A 189 -3.35 -15.13 -0.47
C ASN A 189 -1.88 -15.32 -0.86
N GLY A 190 -1.12 -14.22 -0.90
CA GLY A 190 0.29 -14.26 -1.33
C GLY A 190 0.43 -14.62 -2.82
N ASN A 191 0.81 -15.87 -3.10
CA ASN A 191 1.02 -16.41 -4.45
C ASN A 191 0.02 -17.51 -4.84
N ARG A 192 -1.12 -17.59 -4.14
CA ARG A 192 -2.18 -18.56 -4.40
C ARG A 192 -3.55 -17.92 -4.37
N PHE A 193 -4.40 -18.28 -5.32
CA PHE A 193 -5.83 -18.00 -5.23
C PHE A 193 -6.52 -19.07 -4.42
N ILE A 194 -7.29 -18.64 -3.43
CA ILE A 194 -8.08 -19.53 -2.59
C ILE A 194 -9.56 -19.19 -2.75
N ALA A 195 -10.41 -20.21 -2.71
CA ALA A 195 -11.85 -20.09 -2.56
C ALA A 195 -12.23 -20.43 -1.11
N ILE A 196 -13.08 -19.59 -0.51
CA ILE A 196 -13.59 -19.75 0.84
C ILE A 196 -15.09 -20.01 0.74
N ASN A 197 -15.52 -21.19 1.20
CA ASN A 197 -16.93 -21.48 1.38
C ASN A 197 -17.41 -20.77 2.65
N LEU A 198 -18.45 -19.95 2.52
CA LEU A 198 -18.96 -19.11 3.61
C LEU A 198 -19.86 -19.86 4.58
N GLU A 199 -20.44 -20.99 4.17
CA GLU A 199 -21.37 -21.78 4.99
C GLU A 199 -20.63 -22.60 6.05
N ASN A 200 -19.49 -23.18 5.68
CA ASN A 200 -18.73 -24.09 6.52
C ASN A 200 -17.30 -23.59 6.82
N GLY A 201 -16.90 -22.45 6.25
CA GLY A 201 -15.56 -21.87 6.43
C GLY A 201 -14.43 -22.64 5.74
N GLN A 202 -14.72 -23.67 4.92
CA GLN A 202 -13.71 -24.45 4.22
C GLN A 202 -12.97 -23.59 3.21
N ARG A 203 -11.67 -23.87 3.06
CA ARG A 203 -10.80 -23.17 2.13
C ARG A 203 -10.22 -24.16 1.15
N GLU A 204 -10.36 -23.85 -0.13
CA GLU A 204 -9.82 -24.62 -1.24
C GLU A 204 -8.79 -23.76 -1.97
N GLU A 205 -7.64 -24.33 -2.32
CA GLU A 205 -6.66 -23.69 -3.17
C GLU A 205 -7.01 -23.95 -4.63
N LEU A 206 -7.27 -22.89 -5.40
CA LEU A 206 -7.65 -22.99 -6.81
C LEU A 206 -6.43 -23.01 -7.73
N LEU A 207 -5.46 -22.16 -7.41
CA LEU A 207 -4.27 -21.95 -8.23
C LEU A 207 -3.14 -21.47 -7.33
N GLN A 208 -1.96 -22.03 -7.51
CA GLN A 208 -0.72 -21.51 -6.98
C GLN A 208 0.29 -21.35 -8.11
N TRP A 209 1.04 -20.26 -8.07
CA TRP A 209 2.20 -20.09 -8.95
C TRP A 209 3.48 -20.04 -8.14
N VAL A 210 4.49 -20.75 -8.63
CA VAL A 210 5.84 -20.76 -8.06
C VAL A 210 6.81 -20.51 -9.20
N PHE A 211 7.70 -19.54 -9.01
CA PHE A 211 8.79 -19.31 -9.94
C PHE A 211 9.91 -20.30 -9.63
N GLY A 212 10.15 -21.22 -10.55
CA GLY A 212 11.31 -22.11 -10.52
C GLY A 212 12.51 -21.47 -11.22
N GLU A 213 13.71 -21.86 -10.80
CA GLU A 213 14.91 -21.56 -11.58
C GLU A 213 14.87 -22.30 -12.92
N LYS A 214 15.40 -21.68 -13.97
CA LYS A 214 15.58 -22.36 -15.25
C LYS A 214 16.45 -23.60 -15.01
N PRO A 215 16.08 -24.79 -15.53
CA PRO A 215 16.92 -25.97 -15.39
C PRO A 215 18.30 -25.63 -15.93
N SER A 216 19.30 -25.69 -15.05
CA SER A 216 20.68 -25.47 -15.46
C SER A 216 21.03 -26.56 -16.48
N PRO A 217 21.52 -26.19 -17.68
CA PRO A 217 21.99 -27.19 -18.62
C PRO A 217 23.00 -28.09 -17.94
N VAL A 218 22.87 -29.40 -18.13
CA VAL A 218 23.91 -30.33 -17.69
C VAL A 218 25.20 -29.87 -18.35
N LYS A 219 26.20 -29.52 -17.53
CA LYS A 219 27.50 -29.08 -18.04
C LYS A 219 28.06 -30.20 -18.92
N PRO A 220 28.63 -29.90 -20.09
CA PRO A 220 29.28 -30.92 -20.91
C PRO A 220 30.37 -31.61 -20.09
N ALA A 221 30.68 -32.87 -20.46
CA ALA A 221 31.78 -33.60 -19.86
C ALA A 221 33.04 -32.73 -19.82
N LYS A 222 33.64 -32.61 -18.63
CA LYS A 222 34.78 -31.72 -18.40
C LYS A 222 35.97 -32.07 -19.29
N ASP A 223 36.23 -33.36 -19.44
CA ASP A 223 37.37 -33.93 -20.17
C ASP A 223 36.93 -35.13 -21.01
N TYR A 224 37.81 -35.60 -21.90
CA TYR A 224 37.59 -36.79 -22.73
C TYR A 224 37.21 -38.03 -21.91
N ILE A 225 37.87 -38.25 -20.76
CA ILE A 225 37.56 -39.37 -19.86
C ILE A 225 36.13 -39.27 -19.30
N ALA A 226 35.69 -38.08 -18.92
CA ALA A 226 34.33 -37.87 -18.42
C ALA A 226 33.29 -38.15 -19.53
N LYS A 227 33.63 -37.86 -20.79
CA LYS A 227 32.76 -38.17 -21.95
C LYS A 227 32.65 -39.68 -22.16
N GLU A 228 33.76 -40.41 -22.15
CA GLU A 228 33.76 -41.87 -22.29
C GLU A 228 33.02 -42.57 -21.14
N GLN A 229 33.17 -42.06 -19.91
CA GLN A 229 32.41 -42.54 -18.75
C GLN A 229 30.90 -42.38 -18.96
N GLN A 230 30.44 -41.24 -19.48
CA GLN A 230 29.03 -41.02 -19.80
C GLN A 230 28.54 -42.00 -20.87
N THR A 231 29.28 -42.17 -21.97
CA THR A 231 28.96 -43.13 -23.03
C THR A 231 28.85 -44.56 -22.48
N LEU A 232 29.77 -44.97 -21.61
CA LEU A 232 29.76 -46.30 -21.01
C LEU A 232 28.56 -46.49 -20.07
N ILE A 233 28.22 -45.48 -19.27
CA ILE A 233 27.03 -45.51 -18.40
C ILE A 233 25.76 -45.70 -19.25
N GLU A 234 25.63 -44.97 -20.35
CA GLU A 234 24.50 -45.10 -21.28
C GLU A 234 24.44 -46.51 -21.89
N TYR A 235 25.58 -47.05 -22.32
CA TYR A 235 25.66 -48.40 -22.85
C TYR A 235 25.23 -49.45 -21.82
N ILE A 236 25.74 -49.38 -20.58
CA ILE A 236 25.38 -50.31 -19.50
C ILE A 236 23.89 -50.20 -19.18
N LYS A 237 23.34 -48.99 -19.12
CA LYS A 237 21.90 -48.76 -18.90
C LYS A 237 21.07 -49.46 -19.97
N LYS A 238 21.45 -49.32 -21.25
CA LYS A 238 20.78 -50.00 -22.38
C LYS A 238 20.87 -51.52 -22.28
N GLN A 239 22.04 -52.08 -21.96
CA GLN A 239 22.22 -53.53 -21.81
C GLN A 239 21.37 -54.10 -20.67
N ARG A 240 21.32 -53.41 -19.52
CA ARG A 240 20.49 -53.81 -18.38
C ARG A 240 19.01 -53.80 -18.75
N HIS A 241 18.54 -52.73 -19.38
CA HIS A 241 17.16 -52.61 -19.84
C HIS A 241 16.77 -53.76 -20.79
N ASN A 242 17.58 -54.03 -21.81
CA ASN A 242 17.36 -55.15 -22.74
C ASN A 242 17.33 -56.52 -22.04
N LYS A 243 18.14 -56.72 -21.00
CA LYS A 243 18.13 -57.95 -20.20
C LYS A 243 16.83 -58.09 -19.39
N THR A 244 16.36 -57.00 -18.80
CA THR A 244 15.11 -56.97 -18.05
C THR A 244 13.91 -57.26 -18.96
N GLU A 245 13.86 -56.64 -20.15
CA GLU A 245 12.77 -56.88 -21.11
C GLU A 245 12.74 -58.31 -21.64
N LYS A 246 13.91 -58.95 -21.80
CA LYS A 246 13.98 -60.37 -22.19
C LYS A 246 13.61 -61.34 -21.07
N ALA A 247 13.64 -60.89 -19.82
CA ALA A 247 13.31 -61.68 -18.65
C ALA A 247 11.86 -61.52 -18.19
N ALA A 248 11.12 -60.56 -18.77
CA ALA A 248 9.69 -60.37 -18.61
C ALA A 248 8.92 -61.15 -19.68
#